data_AF-R4YYY2-F1
#
_entry.id   AF-R4YYY2-F1
#
_cell.length_a   1.000
_cell.length_b   1.000
_cell.length_c   1.000
_cell.angle_alpha   90.00
_cell.angle_beta   90.00
_cell.angle_gamma   90.00
#
_symmetry.space_group_name_H-M   'P 1'
#
loop_
_entity.id
_entity.type
_entity.pdbx_description
1 polymer ?
#
loop_
_entity_poly.entity_id
_entity_poly.type
_entity_poly.pdbx_seq_one_letter_code
_entity_poly.pdbx_strand_id
1 'polypeptide(L)'
;MERLSGIDAAFTYLETPNAHMHVAMTAIFDTDTMPGGYSFDAIRRLIAERMHLVAPFRRRLVTVPFNLNHPIWIEDPDFDLDFHIHRVNAPEPGGRRELADVAARIASVPLDRSKPLWEIWVIEGLKQNRVGVVTKVHHSAIDGASGAEIMTTLYDLSPEGAEIEPPQPHEPEHIPNEWELIGYAMSSRFKRIINMPALIGRTVGNLSNVVSTRMSDETETHGALPLTAPPTPFNSAITPHRRVGFARVPLSGAKEIKEAFGVKVNDVVLAIMSGTLRKYLSDRGDLPDESLVACIPVSVRTEEEQGSANNRVSAMFAHLATQESDPAERLRLIADSTKGAKEEHNALGARLMTDWGEYAAPRTFQLAARLYSQMNMANMHRPIHNLVISNVPGPPFPLYFAGAKLIAAYPMGPIMEGAGMNVTVLSYEDNIDVGFMVDRELTPDVWDLAGAVEDAYDELLAAARSIAPNAQAPTEPKPKAATKKTPAKRKAPAKKAAAKKTPAKRKAPAKKAAAKKAPAGTRVTERGATVRTARKKPASGTPST
;
A
#
# COMPACT_ATOMS: atom_id res chain seq x y z
N MET A 1 -2.57 -22.86 2.20
CA MET A 1 -3.63 -22.23 3.02
C MET A 1 -3.02 -21.21 3.96
N GLU A 2 -3.34 -19.94 3.76
CA GLU A 2 -2.84 -18.84 4.58
C GLU A 2 -4.00 -17.97 5.03
N ARG A 3 -4.11 -17.70 6.34
CA ARG A 3 -5.21 -16.89 6.87
C ARG A 3 -4.88 -15.42 6.68
N LEU A 4 -5.87 -14.62 6.28
CA LEU A 4 -5.71 -13.16 6.26
C LEU A 4 -5.36 -12.65 7.65
N SER A 5 -4.47 -11.67 7.69
CA SER A 5 -4.25 -10.84 8.87
C SER A 5 -5.55 -10.11 9.23
N GLY A 6 -5.72 -9.70 10.49
CA GLY A 6 -6.91 -8.97 10.93
C GLY A 6 -7.18 -7.68 10.14
N ILE A 7 -6.11 -6.95 9.77
CA ILE A 7 -6.24 -5.70 9.00
C ILE A 7 -6.60 -5.95 7.53
N ASP A 8 -6.02 -6.98 6.89
CA ASP A 8 -6.39 -7.36 5.52
C ASP A 8 -7.82 -7.88 5.45
N ALA A 9 -8.23 -8.63 6.47
CA ALA A 9 -9.60 -9.06 6.62
C ALA A 9 -10.55 -7.87 6.81
N ALA A 10 -10.15 -6.83 7.55
CA ALA A 10 -10.97 -5.64 7.76
C ALA A 10 -11.31 -4.92 6.45
N PHE A 11 -10.41 -4.85 5.47
CA PHE A 11 -10.72 -4.31 4.14
C PHE A 11 -11.84 -5.08 3.44
N THR A 12 -11.85 -6.41 3.55
CA THR A 12 -12.97 -7.23 3.03
C THR A 12 -14.28 -7.01 3.78
N TYR A 13 -14.22 -6.49 5.00
CA TYR A 13 -15.39 -6.25 5.84
C TYR A 13 -15.97 -4.84 5.69
N LEU A 14 -15.09 -3.87 5.40
CA LEU A 14 -15.46 -2.50 5.07
C LEU A 14 -16.03 -2.36 3.66
N GLU A 15 -15.71 -3.30 2.75
CA GLU A 15 -16.24 -3.24 1.40
C GLU A 15 -17.77 -3.35 1.36
N THR A 16 -18.39 -2.39 0.68
CA THR A 16 -19.82 -2.29 0.43
C THR A 16 -20.07 -2.16 -1.08
N PRO A 17 -21.32 -2.26 -1.56
CA PRO A 17 -21.63 -1.98 -2.97
C PRO A 17 -21.20 -0.58 -3.44
N ASN A 18 -21.02 0.39 -2.53
CA ASN A 18 -20.57 1.74 -2.86
C ASN A 18 -19.09 1.96 -2.55
N ALA A 19 -18.47 1.19 -1.64
CA ALA A 19 -17.07 1.32 -1.23
C ALA A 19 -16.30 0.05 -1.58
N HIS A 20 -15.64 -0.01 -2.74
CA HIS A 20 -15.06 -1.24 -3.30
C HIS A 20 -13.71 -1.70 -2.69
N MET A 21 -13.08 -0.89 -1.82
CA MET A 21 -11.82 -1.21 -1.13
C MET A 21 -10.68 -1.80 -1.99
N HIS A 22 -10.64 -1.50 -3.29
CA HIS A 22 -9.49 -1.76 -4.15
C HIS A 22 -8.65 -0.49 -4.34
N VAL A 23 -7.36 -0.67 -4.58
CA VAL A 23 -6.52 0.37 -5.17
C VAL A 23 -6.46 0.17 -6.67
N ALA A 24 -6.18 1.24 -7.38
CA ALA A 24 -5.86 1.18 -8.79
C ALA A 24 -4.66 2.08 -9.11
N MET A 25 -3.98 1.80 -10.21
CA MET A 25 -2.92 2.65 -10.73
C MET A 25 -3.13 2.80 -12.23
N THR A 26 -3.21 4.03 -12.72
CA THR A 26 -3.24 4.32 -14.15
C THR A 26 -1.85 4.71 -14.60
N ALA A 27 -1.19 3.84 -15.36
CA ALA A 27 0.11 4.08 -15.95
C ALA A 27 -0.02 4.42 -17.44
N ILE A 28 0.90 5.25 -17.94
CA ILE A 28 1.02 5.61 -19.36
C ILE A 28 2.37 5.14 -19.85
N PHE A 29 2.38 4.37 -20.94
CA PHE A 29 3.59 3.85 -21.55
C PHE A 29 3.79 4.38 -22.96
N ASP A 30 5.05 4.66 -23.29
CA ASP A 30 5.50 4.98 -24.64
C ASP A 30 5.82 3.68 -25.38
N THR A 31 5.10 3.43 -26.48
CA THR A 31 5.24 2.20 -27.26
C THR A 31 6.31 2.31 -28.34
N ASP A 32 6.86 3.50 -28.61
CA ASP A 32 7.96 3.68 -29.56
C ASP A 32 9.24 2.99 -29.07
N THR A 33 9.37 2.76 -27.76
CA THR A 33 10.50 2.02 -27.18
C THR A 33 10.32 0.50 -27.23
N MET A 34 9.14 -0.02 -27.60
CA MET A 34 8.90 -1.46 -27.68
C MET A 34 9.66 -2.08 -28.86
N PRO A 35 10.52 -3.09 -28.62
CA PRO A 35 11.16 -3.82 -29.72
C PRO A 35 10.11 -4.48 -30.63
N GLY A 36 10.13 -4.13 -31.91
CA GLY A 36 9.16 -4.66 -32.89
C GLY A 36 7.80 -3.95 -32.90
N GLY A 37 7.64 -2.86 -32.14
CA GLY A 37 6.40 -2.08 -32.05
C GLY A 37 5.40 -2.62 -31.04
N TYR A 38 4.28 -1.91 -30.91
CA TYR A 38 3.26 -2.24 -29.92
C TYR A 38 2.64 -3.64 -30.14
N SER A 39 2.59 -4.43 -29.06
CA SER A 39 1.95 -5.75 -29.04
C SER A 39 1.28 -6.01 -27.70
N PHE A 40 -0.05 -6.13 -27.71
CA PHE A 40 -0.82 -6.57 -26.55
C PHE A 40 -0.38 -7.97 -26.07
N ASP A 41 -0.08 -8.88 -27.01
CA ASP A 41 0.37 -10.24 -26.67
C ASP A 41 1.73 -10.24 -25.97
N ALA A 42 2.61 -9.28 -26.25
CA ALA A 42 3.87 -9.12 -25.52
C ALA A 42 3.62 -8.72 -24.06
N ILE A 43 2.70 -7.80 -23.81
CA ILE A 43 2.28 -7.41 -22.45
C ILE A 43 1.68 -8.61 -21.70
N ARG A 44 0.74 -9.34 -22.34
CA ARG A 44 0.12 -10.53 -21.78
C ARG A 44 1.14 -11.60 -21.41
N ARG A 45 2.11 -11.86 -22.31
CA ARG A 45 3.20 -12.81 -22.08
C ARG A 45 4.06 -12.41 -20.88
N LEU A 46 4.45 -11.14 -20.78
CA LEU A 46 5.26 -10.65 -19.67
C LEU A 46 4.54 -10.85 -18.31
N ILE A 47 3.25 -10.55 -18.25
CA ILE A 47 2.45 -10.79 -17.03
C ILE A 47 2.41 -12.29 -16.72
N ALA A 48 2.21 -13.14 -17.74
CA ALA A 48 2.17 -14.59 -17.56
C ALA A 48 3.49 -15.15 -17.00
N GLU A 49 4.62 -14.65 -17.50
CA GLU A 49 5.95 -15.03 -17.04
C GLU A 49 6.21 -14.61 -15.59
N ARG A 50 5.65 -13.47 -15.14
CA ARG A 50 5.93 -12.88 -13.83
C ARG A 50 4.89 -13.13 -12.76
N MET A 51 3.71 -13.67 -13.10
CA MET A 51 2.62 -13.86 -12.13
C MET A 51 3.04 -14.67 -10.90
N HIS A 52 3.99 -15.59 -11.06
CA HIS A 52 4.48 -16.45 -9.99
C HIS A 52 5.33 -15.70 -8.95
N LEU A 53 5.86 -14.52 -9.30
CA LEU A 53 6.60 -13.64 -8.40
C LEU A 53 5.68 -12.81 -7.50
N VAL A 54 4.39 -12.70 -7.86
CA VAL A 54 3.39 -11.94 -7.13
C VAL A 54 2.38 -12.93 -6.55
N ALA A 55 2.68 -13.51 -5.38
CA ALA A 55 1.90 -14.59 -4.78
C ALA A 55 0.36 -14.37 -4.75
N PRO A 56 -0.17 -13.15 -4.50
CA PRO A 56 -1.61 -12.90 -4.57
C PRO A 56 -2.25 -13.12 -5.95
N PHE A 57 -1.49 -13.08 -7.05
CA PHE A 57 -2.05 -13.14 -8.40
C PHE A 57 -2.63 -14.50 -8.77
N ARG A 58 -2.19 -15.57 -8.11
CA ARG A 58 -2.71 -16.93 -8.32
C ARG A 58 -3.59 -17.40 -7.16
N ARG A 59 -3.90 -16.52 -6.21
CA ARG A 59 -4.63 -16.87 -4.98
C ARG A 59 -5.96 -16.14 -4.93
N ARG A 60 -7.01 -16.85 -4.51
CA ARG A 60 -8.35 -16.30 -4.28
C ARG A 60 -8.76 -16.40 -2.81
N LEU A 61 -9.65 -15.51 -2.39
CA LEU A 61 -10.22 -15.54 -1.06
C LEU A 61 -11.30 -16.60 -0.93
N VAL A 62 -11.24 -17.36 0.16
CA VAL A 62 -12.33 -18.25 0.59
C VAL A 62 -12.83 -17.79 1.94
N THR A 63 -14.12 -17.45 2.00
CA THR A 63 -14.80 -17.18 3.26
C THR A 63 -15.02 -18.47 4.01
N VAL A 64 -14.62 -18.49 5.28
CA VAL A 64 -14.91 -19.61 6.17
C VAL A 64 -16.43 -19.70 6.38
N PRO A 65 -17.06 -20.90 6.31
CA PRO A 65 -18.49 -21.07 6.50
C PRO A 65 -18.99 -20.37 7.77
N PHE A 66 -20.14 -19.74 7.63
CA PHE A 66 -20.74 -18.91 8.67
C PHE A 66 -19.83 -17.77 9.19
N ASN A 67 -18.84 -17.31 8.42
CA ASN A 67 -17.89 -16.25 8.80
C ASN A 67 -17.33 -16.48 10.23
N LEU A 68 -17.07 -17.75 10.58
CA LEU A 68 -16.62 -18.12 11.92
C LEU A 68 -15.20 -17.62 12.22
N ASN A 69 -14.42 -17.38 11.17
CA ASN A 69 -13.06 -16.85 11.20
C ASN A 69 -12.79 -15.91 10.01
N HIS A 70 -11.60 -15.29 9.95
CA HIS A 70 -11.18 -14.51 8.79
C HIS A 70 -11.11 -15.36 7.52
N PRO A 71 -11.27 -14.75 6.33
CA PRO A 71 -11.03 -15.43 5.06
C PRO A 71 -9.62 -16.02 4.99
N ILE A 72 -9.47 -17.02 4.14
CA ILE A 72 -8.17 -17.64 3.85
C ILE A 72 -7.84 -17.48 2.37
N TRP A 73 -6.55 -17.37 2.07
CA TRP A 73 -6.00 -17.51 0.74
C TRP A 73 -5.82 -18.98 0.40
N ILE A 74 -6.28 -19.34 -0.80
CA ILE A 74 -5.97 -20.61 -1.46
C ILE A 74 -5.49 -20.33 -2.88
N GLU A 75 -4.66 -21.22 -3.42
CA GLU A 75 -4.35 -21.22 -4.86
C GLU A 75 -5.65 -21.48 -5.64
N ASP A 76 -5.86 -20.72 -6.72
CA ASP A 76 -7.03 -20.89 -7.57
C ASP A 76 -6.83 -22.07 -8.54
N PRO A 77 -7.58 -23.18 -8.41
CA PRO A 77 -7.42 -24.34 -9.29
C PRO A 77 -7.82 -24.06 -10.74
N ASP A 78 -8.76 -23.14 -10.93
CA ASP A 78 -9.38 -22.81 -12.22
C ASP A 78 -8.89 -21.43 -12.70
N PHE A 79 -7.63 -21.09 -12.40
CA PHE A 79 -7.05 -19.81 -12.75
C PHE A 79 -7.07 -19.59 -14.27
N ASP A 80 -7.68 -18.49 -14.69
CA ASP A 80 -7.79 -18.06 -16.08
C ASP A 80 -7.17 -16.67 -16.26
N LEU A 81 -6.02 -16.61 -16.95
CA LEU A 81 -5.33 -15.34 -17.19
C LEU A 81 -6.15 -14.36 -18.02
N ASP A 82 -6.98 -14.87 -18.94
CA ASP A 82 -7.75 -14.03 -19.87
C ASP A 82 -8.96 -13.39 -19.17
N PHE A 83 -9.36 -13.92 -18.02
CA PHE A 83 -10.30 -13.24 -17.13
C PHE A 83 -9.70 -11.97 -16.51
N HIS A 84 -8.39 -11.95 -16.23
CA HIS A 84 -7.74 -10.87 -15.49
C HIS A 84 -7.09 -9.81 -16.38
N ILE A 85 -6.77 -10.13 -17.64
CA ILE A 85 -6.14 -9.20 -18.57
C ILE A 85 -7.15 -8.79 -19.65
N HIS A 86 -7.51 -7.52 -19.64
CA HIS A 86 -8.47 -6.95 -20.56
C HIS A 86 -7.80 -6.01 -21.56
N ARG A 87 -8.38 -5.95 -22.75
CA ARG A 87 -8.00 -5.03 -23.82
C ARG A 87 -9.18 -4.15 -24.19
N VAL A 88 -9.01 -2.84 -24.09
CA VAL A 88 -10.04 -1.84 -24.44
C VAL A 88 -9.42 -0.68 -25.19
N ASN A 89 -10.26 0.15 -25.82
CA ASN A 89 -9.84 1.39 -26.48
C ASN A 89 -10.34 2.60 -25.70
N ALA A 90 -9.49 3.62 -25.57
CA ALA A 90 -9.93 4.95 -25.17
C ALA A 90 -10.79 5.57 -26.29
N PRO A 91 -11.83 6.33 -25.95
CA PRO A 91 -12.57 7.09 -26.96
C PRO A 91 -11.67 8.17 -27.58
N GLU A 92 -11.97 8.57 -28.82
CA GLU A 92 -11.35 9.75 -29.41
C GLU A 92 -11.65 11.00 -28.56
N PRO A 93 -10.70 11.94 -28.42
CA PRO A 93 -9.41 12.00 -29.11
C PRO A 93 -8.25 11.25 -28.43
N GLY A 94 -8.49 10.41 -27.41
CA GLY A 94 -7.43 9.61 -26.78
C GLY A 94 -6.46 10.41 -25.90
N GLY A 95 -6.95 11.47 -25.26
CA GLY A 95 -6.17 12.30 -24.34
C GLY A 95 -6.23 11.80 -22.88
N ARG A 96 -5.71 12.64 -21.97
CA ARG A 96 -5.69 12.33 -20.52
C ARG A 96 -7.10 12.23 -19.92
N ARG A 97 -8.06 13.01 -20.44
CA ARG A 97 -9.46 12.99 -19.99
C ARG A 97 -10.15 11.68 -20.37
N GLU A 98 -9.96 11.24 -21.61
CA GLU A 98 -10.53 10.00 -22.13
C GLU A 98 -9.93 8.78 -21.40
N LEU A 99 -8.61 8.79 -21.14
CA LEU A 99 -7.97 7.78 -20.30
C LEU A 99 -8.57 7.74 -18.88
N ALA A 100 -8.76 8.91 -18.26
CA ALA A 100 -9.33 8.99 -16.92
C ALA A 100 -10.78 8.51 -16.87
N ASP A 101 -11.59 8.78 -17.90
CA ASP A 101 -12.97 8.28 -17.99
C ASP A 101 -13.02 6.74 -18.09
N VAL A 102 -12.09 6.12 -18.82
CA VAL A 102 -11.97 4.65 -18.86
C VAL A 102 -11.52 4.12 -17.50
N ALA A 103 -10.49 4.72 -16.88
CA ALA A 103 -10.01 4.34 -15.56
C ALA A 103 -11.11 4.46 -14.49
N ALA A 104 -11.93 5.52 -14.55
CA ALA A 104 -13.04 5.74 -13.65
C ALA A 104 -14.12 4.65 -13.78
N ARG A 105 -14.44 4.22 -15.01
CA ARG A 105 -15.39 3.10 -15.23
C ARG A 105 -14.84 1.81 -14.65
N ILE A 106 -13.56 1.52 -14.85
CA ILE A 106 -12.90 0.31 -14.31
C ILE A 106 -12.92 0.31 -12.77
N ALA A 107 -12.66 1.47 -12.14
CA ALA A 107 -12.67 1.63 -10.68
C ALA A 107 -14.10 1.65 -10.07
N SER A 108 -15.12 1.92 -10.88
CA SER A 108 -16.53 1.89 -10.46
C SER A 108 -17.10 0.48 -10.37
N VAL A 109 -16.32 -0.56 -10.74
CA VAL A 109 -16.76 -1.96 -10.70
C VAL A 109 -15.95 -2.73 -9.64
N PRO A 110 -16.60 -3.34 -8.64
CA PRO A 110 -15.92 -4.15 -7.63
C PRO A 110 -15.28 -5.40 -8.28
N LEU A 111 -14.21 -5.90 -7.66
CA LEU A 111 -13.56 -7.14 -8.10
C LEU A 111 -14.41 -8.36 -7.74
N ASP A 112 -14.44 -9.37 -8.62
CA ASP A 112 -15.13 -10.63 -8.33
C ASP A 112 -14.36 -11.43 -7.25
N ARG A 113 -14.95 -11.52 -6.06
CA ARG A 113 -14.37 -12.25 -4.91
C ARG A 113 -14.29 -13.76 -5.09
N SER A 114 -14.91 -14.32 -6.14
CA SER A 114 -14.75 -15.73 -6.49
C SER A 114 -13.43 -16.02 -7.22
N LYS A 115 -12.71 -14.98 -7.66
CA LYS A 115 -11.45 -15.04 -8.41
C LYS A 115 -10.30 -14.39 -7.63
N PRO A 116 -9.04 -14.55 -8.08
CA PRO A 116 -7.94 -13.72 -7.60
C PRO A 116 -8.26 -12.23 -7.73
N LEU A 117 -7.98 -11.46 -6.68
CA LEU A 117 -8.51 -10.11 -6.54
C LEU A 117 -7.65 -9.04 -7.24
N TRP A 118 -7.48 -9.19 -8.54
CA TRP A 118 -6.76 -8.24 -9.38
C TRP A 118 -7.24 -8.26 -10.83
N GLU A 119 -7.06 -7.16 -11.54
CA GLU A 119 -7.29 -7.02 -12.98
C GLU A 119 -6.25 -6.08 -13.58
N ILE A 120 -5.85 -6.31 -14.82
CA ILE A 120 -5.00 -5.41 -15.63
C ILE A 120 -5.76 -5.07 -16.91
N TRP A 121 -5.97 -3.78 -17.15
CA TRP A 121 -6.66 -3.28 -18.33
C TRP A 121 -5.68 -2.50 -19.21
N VAL A 122 -5.44 -2.99 -20.43
CA VAL A 122 -4.64 -2.30 -21.44
C VAL A 122 -5.57 -1.44 -22.29
N ILE A 123 -5.30 -0.14 -22.33
CA ILE A 123 -6.12 0.90 -22.95
C ILE A 123 -5.38 1.46 -24.16
N GLU A 124 -5.80 1.03 -25.33
CA GLU A 124 -5.28 1.46 -26.63
C GLU A 124 -5.93 2.76 -27.12
N GLY A 125 -5.43 3.31 -28.23
CA GLY A 125 -6.01 4.49 -28.87
C GLY A 125 -5.61 5.83 -28.22
N LEU A 126 -4.58 5.86 -27.38
CA LEU A 126 -4.05 7.11 -26.84
C LEU A 126 -3.17 7.84 -27.88
N LYS A 127 -3.10 9.16 -27.78
CA LYS A 127 -2.22 9.99 -28.62
C LYS A 127 -0.74 9.67 -28.37
N GLN A 128 0.10 10.05 -29.34
CA GLN A 128 1.57 10.04 -29.23
C GLN A 128 2.16 8.62 -29.06
N ASN A 129 1.61 7.62 -29.77
CA ASN A 129 2.06 6.22 -29.70
C ASN A 129 2.11 5.69 -28.26
N ARG A 130 1.07 5.99 -27.47
CA ARG A 130 0.98 5.57 -26.07
C ARG A 130 -0.07 4.51 -25.86
N VAL A 131 0.13 3.73 -24.80
CA VAL A 131 -0.87 2.84 -24.25
C VAL A 131 -1.07 3.14 -22.77
N GLY A 132 -2.31 3.12 -22.31
CA GLY A 132 -2.64 3.21 -20.90
C GLY A 132 -2.72 1.83 -20.28
N VAL A 133 -2.34 1.68 -19.02
CA VAL A 133 -2.57 0.45 -18.27
C VAL A 133 -3.19 0.80 -16.93
N VAL A 134 -4.36 0.23 -16.64
CA VAL A 134 -4.97 0.31 -15.31
C VAL A 134 -4.79 -1.01 -14.60
N THR A 135 -3.97 -1.01 -13.56
CA THR A 135 -3.81 -2.17 -12.66
C THR A 135 -4.70 -1.94 -11.44
N LYS A 136 -5.69 -2.81 -11.23
CA LYS A 136 -6.64 -2.76 -10.11
C LYS A 136 -6.42 -3.97 -9.22
N VAL A 137 -6.25 -3.77 -7.91
CA VAL A 137 -5.97 -4.85 -6.95
C VAL A 137 -6.71 -4.56 -5.64
N HIS A 138 -7.36 -5.57 -5.06
CA HIS A 138 -8.06 -5.40 -3.79
C HIS A 138 -7.07 -5.18 -2.64
N HIS A 139 -7.39 -4.29 -1.69
CA HIS A 139 -6.46 -3.98 -0.59
C HIS A 139 -6.05 -5.17 0.25
N SER A 140 -6.91 -6.18 0.40
CA SER A 140 -6.57 -7.40 1.13
C SER A 140 -5.52 -8.27 0.41
N ALA A 141 -5.40 -8.14 -0.91
CA ALA A 141 -4.44 -8.87 -1.75
C ALA A 141 -3.07 -8.19 -1.79
N ILE A 142 -3.01 -6.91 -1.42
CA ILE A 142 -1.76 -6.17 -1.25
C ILE A 142 -1.29 -6.41 0.19
N ASP A 143 -0.87 -7.65 0.43
CA ASP A 143 -0.33 -8.08 1.71
C ASP A 143 1.09 -7.56 1.86
N GLY A 144 1.29 -6.59 2.75
CA GLY A 144 2.61 -6.18 3.20
C GLY A 144 3.52 -5.63 2.11
N ALA A 145 3.10 -5.53 0.85
CA ALA A 145 3.83 -4.98 -0.29
C ALA A 145 3.24 -3.61 -0.66
N SER A 146 4.05 -2.60 -0.94
CA SER A 146 3.50 -1.35 -1.50
C SER A 146 3.10 -1.56 -2.97
N GLY A 147 2.16 -0.79 -3.50
CA GLY A 147 1.87 -0.81 -4.95
C GLY A 147 3.13 -0.58 -5.81
N ALA A 148 4.13 0.12 -5.25
CA ALA A 148 5.45 0.29 -5.87
C ALA A 148 6.28 -1.01 -5.93
N GLU A 149 6.14 -1.93 -4.98
CA GLU A 149 6.82 -3.24 -5.01
C GLU A 149 6.24 -4.15 -6.11
N ILE A 150 4.91 -4.15 -6.29
CA ILE A 150 4.26 -4.84 -7.41
C ILE A 150 4.75 -4.23 -8.73
N MET A 151 4.84 -2.90 -8.81
CA MET A 151 5.35 -2.19 -9.97
C MET A 151 6.81 -2.60 -10.30
N THR A 152 7.70 -2.63 -9.32
CA THR A 152 9.11 -3.04 -9.54
C THR A 152 9.27 -4.53 -9.85
N THR A 153 8.30 -5.36 -9.45
CA THR A 153 8.31 -6.80 -9.75
C THR A 153 7.81 -7.07 -11.17
N LEU A 154 6.79 -6.34 -11.61
CA LEU A 154 6.19 -6.54 -12.93
C LEU A 154 6.94 -5.81 -14.04
N TYR A 155 7.59 -4.68 -13.77
CA TYR A 155 8.25 -3.87 -14.79
C TYR A 155 9.75 -4.17 -14.91
N ASP A 156 10.28 -3.93 -16.09
CA ASP A 156 11.67 -4.08 -16.48
C ASP A 156 12.49 -2.81 -16.24
N LEU A 157 13.81 -2.98 -16.12
CA LEU A 157 14.77 -1.87 -16.03
C LEU A 157 15.29 -1.41 -17.41
N SER A 158 15.04 -2.19 -18.46
CA SER A 158 15.43 -1.88 -19.84
C SER A 158 14.35 -2.33 -20.84
N PRO A 159 14.33 -1.78 -22.06
CA PRO A 159 13.31 -2.13 -23.05
C PRO A 159 13.45 -3.56 -23.60
N GLU A 160 14.64 -4.16 -23.53
CA GLU A 160 14.87 -5.55 -23.93
C GLU A 160 14.25 -6.56 -22.95
N GLY A 161 14.00 -6.12 -21.71
CA GLY A 161 13.48 -6.95 -20.63
C GLY A 161 14.55 -7.79 -19.93
N ALA A 162 14.18 -8.33 -18.76
CA ALA A 162 14.98 -9.28 -18.01
C ALA A 162 14.50 -10.72 -18.23
N GLU A 163 15.43 -11.67 -18.37
CA GLU A 163 15.12 -13.10 -18.27
C GLU A 163 14.70 -13.42 -16.83
N ILE A 164 13.48 -13.93 -16.67
CA ILE A 164 12.94 -14.36 -15.38
C ILE A 164 13.07 -15.88 -15.28
N GLU A 165 13.58 -16.36 -14.15
CA GLU A 165 13.63 -17.80 -13.89
C GLU A 165 12.21 -18.38 -13.91
N PRO A 166 11.99 -19.53 -14.57
CA PRO A 166 10.68 -20.14 -14.60
C PRO A 166 10.23 -20.55 -13.18
N PRO A 167 8.92 -20.57 -12.90
CA PRO A 167 8.42 -21.01 -11.61
C PRO A 167 8.89 -22.43 -11.31
N GLN A 168 9.38 -22.65 -10.09
CA GLN A 168 9.70 -23.99 -9.61
C GLN A 168 8.42 -24.82 -9.57
N PRO A 169 8.46 -26.10 -10.01
CA PRO A 169 7.32 -27.00 -9.87
C PRO A 169 6.92 -27.10 -8.38
N HIS A 170 5.68 -26.72 -8.06
CA HIS A 170 5.10 -26.88 -6.74
C HIS A 170 3.94 -27.86 -6.81
N GLU A 171 3.75 -28.66 -5.75
CA GLU A 171 2.56 -29.48 -5.62
C GLU A 171 1.34 -28.57 -5.39
N PRO A 172 0.22 -28.76 -6.10
CA PRO A 172 -0.97 -27.94 -5.90
C PRO A 172 -1.38 -27.90 -4.42
N GLU A 173 -1.66 -26.72 -3.88
CA GLU A 173 -2.14 -26.62 -2.51
C GLU A 173 -3.45 -27.41 -2.33
N HIS A 174 -3.58 -28.12 -1.20
CA HIS A 174 -4.82 -28.81 -0.87
C HIS A 174 -5.97 -27.81 -0.67
N ILE A 175 -7.03 -27.94 -1.47
CA ILE A 175 -8.23 -27.12 -1.36
C ILE A 175 -9.09 -27.68 -0.22
N PRO A 176 -9.27 -26.94 0.88
CA PRO A 176 -10.01 -27.44 2.03
C PRO A 176 -11.51 -27.57 1.71
N ASN A 177 -12.12 -28.63 2.22
CA ASN A 177 -13.59 -28.77 2.19
C ASN A 177 -14.25 -27.95 3.31
N GLU A 178 -15.57 -27.75 3.23
CA GLU A 178 -16.32 -26.93 4.20
C GLU A 178 -16.16 -27.39 5.65
N TRP A 179 -16.08 -28.71 5.88
CA TRP A 179 -15.93 -29.29 7.22
C TRP A 179 -14.54 -29.05 7.81
N GLU A 180 -13.50 -29.10 6.98
CA GLU A 180 -12.13 -28.74 7.37
C GLU A 180 -12.03 -27.27 7.76
N LEU A 181 -12.68 -26.37 7.00
CA LEU A 181 -12.76 -24.95 7.34
C LEU A 181 -13.47 -24.70 8.67
N ILE A 182 -14.56 -25.44 8.93
CA ILE A 182 -15.28 -25.37 10.21
C ILE A 182 -14.40 -25.90 11.35
N GLY A 183 -13.71 -27.03 11.16
CA GLY A 183 -12.77 -27.58 12.15
C GLY A 183 -11.61 -26.62 12.47
N TYR A 184 -11.04 -26.00 11.43
CA TYR A 184 -10.04 -24.94 11.57
C TYR A 184 -10.59 -23.75 12.37
N ALA A 185 -11.81 -23.29 12.07
CA ALA A 185 -12.46 -22.19 12.78
C ALA A 185 -12.74 -22.51 14.26
N MET A 186 -13.13 -23.74 14.58
CA MET A 186 -13.43 -24.18 15.93
C MET A 186 -12.16 -24.28 16.80
N SER A 187 -11.07 -24.80 16.25
CA SER A 187 -9.77 -24.89 16.95
C SER A 187 -9.12 -23.51 17.20
N SER A 188 -9.34 -22.55 16.30
CA SER A 188 -8.83 -21.18 16.41
C SER A 188 -9.69 -20.27 17.32
N ARG A 189 -11.02 -20.49 17.39
CA ARG A 189 -11.94 -19.75 18.29
C ARG A 189 -11.63 -19.92 19.77
N PHE A 190 -11.14 -21.08 20.21
CA PHE A 190 -10.87 -21.36 21.62
C PHE A 190 -9.80 -20.43 22.24
N LYS A 191 -8.87 -19.91 21.42
CA LYS A 191 -7.84 -18.95 21.85
C LYS A 191 -8.32 -17.49 21.85
N ARG A 192 -9.39 -17.16 21.10
CA ARG A 192 -9.82 -15.77 20.83
C ARG A 192 -10.83 -15.21 21.85
N ILE A 193 -11.71 -16.07 22.38
CA ILE A 193 -12.76 -15.68 23.36
C ILE A 193 -12.19 -15.24 24.72
N ILE A 194 -11.00 -15.71 25.10
CA ILE A 194 -10.40 -15.46 26.41
C ILE A 194 -9.88 -14.01 26.56
N ASN A 195 -9.55 -13.32 25.45
CA ASN A 195 -8.89 -12.01 25.49
C ASN A 195 -9.82 -10.80 25.26
N MET A 196 -11.08 -11.02 24.90
CA MET A 196 -12.02 -9.98 24.46
C MET A 196 -12.40 -8.94 25.54
N PRO A 197 -12.62 -9.31 26.83
CA PRO A 197 -12.90 -8.32 27.89
C PRO A 197 -11.73 -7.37 28.17
N ALA A 198 -10.49 -7.85 28.04
CA ALA A 198 -9.29 -7.05 28.27
C ALA A 198 -9.07 -5.99 27.18
N LEU A 199 -9.48 -6.26 25.93
CA LEU A 199 -9.43 -5.32 24.81
C LEU A 199 -10.36 -4.13 24.98
N ILE A 200 -11.59 -4.38 25.44
CA ILE A 200 -12.59 -3.33 25.69
C ILE A 200 -12.08 -2.39 26.80
N GLY A 201 -11.57 -2.94 27.91
CA GLY A 201 -11.00 -2.14 29.00
C GLY A 201 -9.79 -1.31 28.59
N ARG A 202 -8.89 -1.86 27.75
CA ARG A 202 -7.72 -1.14 27.21
C ARG A 202 -8.10 -0.04 26.21
N THR A 203 -9.14 -0.26 25.40
CA THR A 203 -9.63 0.73 24.43
C THR A 203 -10.17 1.97 25.15
N VAL A 204 -10.97 1.78 26.20
CA VAL A 204 -11.51 2.88 27.01
C VAL A 204 -10.40 3.62 27.75
N GLY A 205 -9.44 2.90 28.35
CA GLY A 205 -8.30 3.49 29.07
C GLY A 205 -7.35 4.28 28.17
N ASN A 206 -7.09 3.79 26.94
CA ASN A 206 -6.26 4.52 25.99
C ASN A 206 -6.94 5.81 25.52
N LEU A 207 -8.24 5.76 25.24
CA LEU A 207 -9.01 6.95 24.83
C LEU A 207 -9.06 8.01 25.94
N SER A 208 -9.21 7.61 27.21
CA SER A 208 -9.17 8.53 28.34
C SER A 208 -7.79 9.15 28.57
N ASN A 209 -6.71 8.42 28.25
CA ASN A 209 -5.34 8.93 28.36
C ASN A 209 -5.00 9.95 27.26
N VAL A 210 -5.51 9.77 26.03
CA VAL A 210 -5.35 10.80 24.97
C VAL A 210 -5.99 12.12 25.38
N VAL A 211 -7.21 12.03 25.93
CA VAL A 211 -7.97 13.20 26.37
C VAL A 211 -7.29 13.87 27.58
N SER A 212 -6.81 13.09 28.55
CA SER A 212 -6.16 13.64 29.74
C SER A 212 -4.78 14.26 29.46
N THR A 213 -3.95 13.64 28.61
CA THR A 213 -2.64 14.19 28.22
C THR A 213 -2.78 15.51 27.46
N ARG A 214 -3.79 15.65 26.60
CA ARG A 214 -4.08 16.91 25.89
C ARG A 214 -4.66 18.02 26.76
N MET A 215 -5.33 17.68 27.86
CA MET A 215 -5.82 18.68 28.82
C MET A 215 -4.72 19.17 29.77
N SER A 216 -3.57 18.49 29.85
CA SER A 216 -2.50 18.82 30.79
C SER A 216 -1.31 19.56 30.19
N ASP A 217 -1.14 19.59 28.86
CA ASP A 217 0.08 20.12 28.23
C ASP A 217 -0.26 21.13 27.12
N GLU A 218 -0.32 22.42 27.47
CA GLU A 218 -0.56 23.53 26.52
C GLU A 218 0.64 23.80 25.59
N THR A 219 1.76 23.06 25.74
CA THR A 219 3.03 23.38 25.09
C THR A 219 3.45 22.43 23.95
N GLU A 220 2.70 21.34 23.70
CA GLU A 220 3.00 20.40 22.61
C GLU A 220 2.13 20.64 21.35
N THR A 221 2.74 20.50 20.17
CA THR A 221 2.05 20.54 18.88
C THR A 221 1.30 19.24 18.65
N HIS A 222 -0.01 19.30 18.46
CA HIS A 222 -0.87 18.11 18.31
C HIS A 222 -1.34 17.87 16.86
N GLY A 223 -1.61 16.60 16.52
CA GLY A 223 -2.29 16.23 15.28
C GLY A 223 -3.78 16.56 15.31
N ALA A 224 -4.46 16.43 14.16
CA ALA A 224 -5.91 16.57 14.10
C ALA A 224 -6.60 15.40 14.82
N LEU A 225 -7.81 15.62 15.35
CA LEU A 225 -8.63 14.55 15.90
C LEU A 225 -9.58 13.98 14.84
N PRO A 226 -9.90 12.68 14.90
CA PRO A 226 -11.05 12.17 14.17
C PRO A 226 -12.32 12.88 14.66
N LEU A 227 -13.28 13.08 13.75
CA LEU A 227 -14.58 13.72 14.01
C LEU A 227 -14.55 15.24 14.29
N THR A 228 -13.39 15.89 14.18
CA THR A 228 -13.29 17.37 14.26
C THR A 228 -13.25 18.04 12.88
N ALA A 229 -13.22 17.27 11.79
CA ALA A 229 -13.20 17.81 10.44
C ALA A 229 -14.46 18.67 10.15
N PRO A 230 -14.33 19.80 9.43
CA PRO A 230 -15.49 20.55 8.97
C PRO A 230 -16.23 19.79 7.86
N PRO A 231 -17.56 19.97 7.72
CA PRO A 231 -18.29 19.41 6.58
C PRO A 231 -17.84 20.08 5.28
N THR A 232 -17.74 19.29 4.20
CA THR A 232 -17.52 19.77 2.83
C THR A 232 -18.42 19.01 1.87
N PRO A 233 -18.62 19.47 0.61
CA PRO A 233 -19.43 18.75 -0.37
C PRO A 233 -19.00 17.30 -0.63
N PHE A 234 -17.73 16.95 -0.39
CA PHE A 234 -17.20 15.60 -0.58
C PHE A 234 -17.19 14.73 0.70
N ASN A 235 -17.86 15.16 1.77
CA ASN A 235 -18.00 14.40 3.00
C ASN A 235 -19.44 13.94 3.26
N SER A 236 -19.99 13.18 2.32
CA SER A 236 -21.33 12.61 2.35
C SER A 236 -21.26 11.10 2.12
N ALA A 237 -22.42 10.43 2.20
CA ALA A 237 -22.57 9.06 1.72
C ALA A 237 -22.19 8.97 0.24
N ILE A 238 -21.39 7.96 -0.10
CA ILE A 238 -20.82 7.79 -1.45
C ILE A 238 -21.68 6.84 -2.30
N THR A 239 -21.55 6.96 -3.62
CA THR A 239 -22.14 6.07 -4.62
C THR A 239 -21.07 5.07 -5.12
N PRO A 240 -21.40 4.09 -5.98
CA PRO A 240 -20.39 3.24 -6.61
C PRO A 240 -19.66 3.93 -7.77
N HIS A 241 -20.10 5.12 -8.20
CA HIS A 241 -19.55 5.80 -9.36
C HIS A 241 -18.28 6.56 -9.00
N ARG A 242 -17.29 6.47 -9.89
CA ARG A 242 -16.02 7.18 -9.73
C ARG A 242 -15.83 8.24 -10.78
N ARG A 243 -15.06 9.27 -10.42
CA ARG A 243 -14.32 10.12 -11.35
C ARG A 243 -12.84 10.04 -11.00
N VAL A 244 -12.03 10.16 -12.04
CA VAL A 244 -10.57 10.11 -11.94
C VAL A 244 -10.00 11.36 -12.57
N GLY A 245 -9.00 11.93 -11.91
CA GLY A 245 -8.23 13.07 -12.40
C GLY A 245 -6.74 12.84 -12.23
N PHE A 246 -5.94 13.51 -13.05
CA PHE A 246 -4.48 13.36 -13.03
C PHE A 246 -3.80 14.72 -13.02
N ALA A 247 -2.82 14.90 -12.15
CA ALA A 247 -1.90 16.03 -12.20
C ALA A 247 -0.44 15.55 -12.13
N ARG A 248 0.49 16.36 -12.62
CA ARG A 248 1.91 16.07 -12.58
C ARG A 248 2.66 17.38 -12.36
N VAL A 249 3.61 17.39 -11.43
CA VAL A 249 4.50 18.53 -11.17
C VAL A 249 5.96 18.07 -11.05
N PRO A 250 6.96 18.93 -11.32
CA PRO A 250 8.36 18.55 -11.20
C PRO A 250 8.78 18.28 -9.75
N LEU A 251 9.44 17.15 -9.51
CA LEU A 251 10.02 16.78 -8.21
C LEU A 251 11.14 17.74 -7.78
N SER A 252 11.84 18.35 -8.74
CA SER A 252 12.91 19.31 -8.51
C SER A 252 12.44 20.54 -7.71
N GLY A 253 11.32 21.18 -8.11
CA GLY A 253 10.80 22.32 -7.36
C GLY A 253 10.22 21.92 -5.99
N ALA A 254 9.66 20.72 -5.84
CA ALA A 254 9.27 20.22 -4.52
C ALA A 254 10.49 20.04 -3.58
N LYS A 255 11.63 19.60 -4.12
CA LYS A 255 12.91 19.58 -3.37
C LYS A 255 13.41 20.99 -3.06
N GLU A 256 13.28 21.93 -3.99
CA GLU A 256 13.63 23.35 -3.77
C GLU A 256 12.83 23.95 -2.61
N ILE A 257 11.50 23.77 -2.60
CA ILE A 257 10.62 24.20 -1.51
C ILE A 257 11.04 23.55 -0.19
N LYS A 258 11.24 22.23 -0.21
CA LYS A 258 11.68 21.47 0.97
C LYS A 258 12.94 22.08 1.60
N GLU A 259 13.97 22.34 0.80
CA GLU A 259 15.24 22.91 1.30
C GLU A 259 15.07 24.37 1.77
N ALA A 260 14.29 25.19 1.06
CA ALA A 260 14.06 26.59 1.43
C ALA A 260 13.35 26.76 2.79
N PHE A 261 12.42 25.86 3.11
CA PHE A 261 11.63 25.89 4.34
C PHE A 261 12.14 24.95 5.45
N GLY A 262 13.11 24.08 5.16
CA GLY A 262 13.65 23.12 6.12
C GLY A 262 12.66 22.01 6.53
N VAL A 263 11.72 21.65 5.65
CA VAL A 263 10.63 20.67 5.90
C VAL A 263 10.89 19.33 5.19
N LYS A 264 9.96 18.37 5.23
CA LYS A 264 10.07 17.12 4.46
C LYS A 264 9.30 17.23 3.14
N VAL A 265 9.68 16.43 2.15
CA VAL A 265 8.94 16.37 0.85
C VAL A 265 7.47 16.02 1.06
N ASN A 266 7.16 15.18 2.04
CA ASN A 266 5.77 14.86 2.40
C ASN A 266 4.98 16.10 2.86
N ASP A 267 5.60 17.01 3.60
CA ASP A 267 4.94 18.24 4.06
C ASP A 267 4.69 19.18 2.87
N VAL A 268 5.64 19.24 1.92
CA VAL A 268 5.46 19.97 0.65
C VAL A 268 4.29 19.38 -0.16
N VAL A 269 4.21 18.06 -0.31
CA VAL A 269 3.08 17.41 -1.01
C VAL A 269 1.75 17.75 -0.34
N LEU A 270 1.67 17.68 0.99
CA LEU A 270 0.47 18.06 1.73
C LEU A 270 0.13 19.55 1.57
N ALA A 271 1.12 20.42 1.51
CA ALA A 271 0.92 21.85 1.28
C ALA A 271 0.42 22.16 -0.14
N ILE A 272 0.94 21.47 -1.16
CA ILE A 272 0.42 21.57 -2.53
C ILE A 272 -1.05 21.12 -2.55
N MET A 273 -1.37 19.98 -1.92
CA MET A 273 -2.76 19.49 -1.85
C MET A 273 -3.66 20.43 -1.05
N SER A 274 -3.15 21.03 0.03
CA SER A 274 -3.88 22.05 0.78
C SER A 274 -4.21 23.27 -0.08
N GLY A 275 -3.22 23.83 -0.81
CA GLY A 275 -3.45 24.94 -1.74
C GLY A 275 -4.43 24.57 -2.86
N THR A 276 -4.33 23.35 -3.38
CA THR A 276 -5.22 22.80 -4.41
C THR A 276 -6.67 22.76 -3.91
N LEU A 277 -6.91 22.16 -2.74
CA LEU A 277 -8.23 22.05 -2.13
C LEU A 277 -8.78 23.42 -1.74
N ARG A 278 -7.93 24.29 -1.19
CA ARG A 278 -8.28 25.66 -0.84
C ARG A 278 -8.80 26.39 -2.07
N LYS A 279 -8.06 26.37 -3.17
CA LYS A 279 -8.47 27.00 -4.44
C LYS A 279 -9.77 26.40 -4.96
N TYR A 280 -9.83 25.06 -5.07
CA TYR A 280 -11.00 24.35 -5.58
C TYR A 280 -12.29 24.67 -4.81
N LEU A 281 -12.23 24.69 -3.48
CA LEU A 281 -13.35 25.03 -2.60
C LEU A 281 -13.66 26.53 -2.59
N SER A 282 -12.65 27.39 -2.62
CA SER A 282 -12.84 28.86 -2.67
C SER A 282 -13.56 29.29 -3.95
N ASP A 283 -13.14 28.74 -5.09
CA ASP A 283 -13.72 29.03 -6.41
C ASP A 283 -15.21 28.64 -6.48
N ARG A 284 -15.68 27.78 -5.55
CA ARG A 284 -17.07 27.32 -5.42
C ARG A 284 -17.83 27.97 -4.27
N GLY A 285 -17.17 28.76 -3.42
CA GLY A 285 -17.77 29.33 -2.21
C GLY A 285 -17.99 28.32 -1.09
N ASP A 286 -17.31 27.16 -1.14
CA ASP A 286 -17.47 26.03 -0.23
C ASP A 286 -16.28 25.87 0.74
N LEU A 287 -15.33 26.80 0.76
CA LEU A 287 -14.17 26.74 1.66
C LEU A 287 -14.62 26.98 3.11
N PRO A 288 -14.42 26.02 4.05
CA PRO A 288 -14.74 26.23 5.45
C PRO A 288 -13.77 27.21 6.13
N ASP A 289 -14.23 27.87 7.19
CA ASP A 289 -13.38 28.71 8.05
C ASP A 289 -12.38 27.86 8.88
N GLU A 290 -12.72 26.60 9.13
CA GLU A 290 -11.86 25.63 9.83
C GLU A 290 -10.91 24.90 8.84
N SER A 291 -9.75 24.47 9.33
CA SER A 291 -8.83 23.64 8.55
C SER A 291 -9.47 22.30 8.16
N LEU A 292 -9.32 21.91 6.90
CA LEU A 292 -9.54 20.52 6.50
C LEU A 292 -8.58 19.58 7.25
N VAL A 293 -9.02 18.34 7.43
CA VAL A 293 -8.29 17.25 8.09
C VAL A 293 -8.03 16.13 7.07
N ALA A 294 -6.76 15.79 6.87
CA ALA A 294 -6.36 14.66 6.04
C ALA A 294 -6.09 13.42 6.88
N CYS A 295 -6.59 12.27 6.42
CA CYS A 295 -6.14 10.96 6.88
C CYS A 295 -4.92 10.54 6.04
N ILE A 296 -3.78 10.32 6.69
CA ILE A 296 -2.51 10.04 6.04
C ILE A 296 -2.02 8.66 6.49
N PRO A 297 -2.01 7.66 5.59
CA PRO A 297 -1.42 6.36 5.88
C PRO A 297 0.09 6.48 6.11
N VAL A 298 0.60 5.85 7.16
CA VAL A 298 2.02 5.72 7.48
C VAL A 298 2.41 4.24 7.50
N SER A 299 3.55 3.94 6.89
CA SER A 299 4.15 2.60 6.95
C SER A 299 4.85 2.41 8.28
N VAL A 300 4.48 1.37 9.03
CA VAL A 300 5.14 0.95 10.27
C VAL A 300 5.87 -0.38 10.03
N ARG A 301 6.94 -0.35 9.22
CA ARG A 301 7.89 -1.45 9.07
C ARG A 301 9.15 -1.18 9.89
N THR A 302 9.57 -2.11 10.74
CA THR A 302 10.89 -2.05 11.41
C THR A 302 11.94 -2.76 10.54
N GLU A 303 13.21 -2.38 10.67
CA GLU A 303 14.32 -2.92 9.86
C GLU A 303 14.49 -4.46 9.99
N GLU A 304 14.07 -5.07 11.11
CA GLU A 304 14.14 -6.51 11.36
C GLU A 304 13.07 -7.34 10.63
N GLU A 305 12.07 -6.71 10.00
CA GLU A 305 10.89 -7.37 9.43
C GLU A 305 10.82 -7.30 7.89
N GLN A 306 11.90 -6.86 7.23
CA GLN A 306 12.03 -6.88 5.78
C GLN A 306 11.93 -8.35 5.29
N GLY A 307 10.80 -8.68 4.64
CA GLY A 307 10.53 -10.01 4.07
C GLY A 307 9.35 -10.78 4.70
N SER A 308 8.63 -10.21 5.68
CA SER A 308 7.38 -10.80 6.20
C SER A 308 6.14 -10.20 5.51
N ALA A 309 5.29 -11.06 4.96
CA ALA A 309 4.02 -10.68 4.30
C ALA A 309 2.95 -10.40 5.37
N ASN A 310 2.90 -9.15 5.84
CA ASN A 310 1.76 -8.62 6.61
C ASN A 310 1.59 -7.13 6.31
N ASN A 311 0.40 -6.73 5.88
CA ASN A 311 0.06 -5.32 5.70
C ASN A 311 0.08 -4.59 7.07
N ARG A 312 0.98 -3.62 7.24
CA ARG A 312 1.06 -2.80 8.47
C ARG A 312 0.93 -1.33 8.12
N VAL A 313 -0.28 -0.96 7.74
CA VAL A 313 -0.68 0.42 7.52
C VAL A 313 -1.36 0.92 8.79
N SER A 314 -0.88 2.03 9.31
CA SER A 314 -1.65 2.82 10.27
C SER A 314 -1.95 4.20 9.70
N ALA A 315 -3.01 4.86 10.18
CA ALA A 315 -3.33 6.22 9.78
C ALA A 315 -2.95 7.23 10.86
N MET A 316 -2.50 8.40 10.44
CA MET A 316 -2.42 9.62 11.25
C MET A 316 -3.35 10.68 10.67
N PHE A 317 -3.80 11.63 11.50
CA PHE A 317 -4.67 12.73 11.09
C PHE A 317 -3.93 14.05 11.22
N ALA A 318 -3.88 14.84 10.15
CA ALA A 318 -3.20 16.13 10.13
C ALA A 318 -4.12 17.23 9.63
N HIS A 319 -3.97 18.42 10.20
CA HIS A 319 -4.59 19.63 9.66
C HIS A 319 -3.86 20.05 8.38
N LEU A 320 -4.64 20.44 7.37
CA LEU A 320 -4.12 20.95 6.12
C LEU A 320 -3.93 22.48 6.12
N ALA A 321 -4.34 23.19 7.17
CA ALA A 321 -4.28 24.64 7.26
C ALA A 321 -4.92 25.36 6.03
N THR A 322 -6.02 24.83 5.51
CA THR A 322 -6.70 25.36 4.30
C THR A 322 -7.29 26.76 4.48
N GLN A 323 -7.57 27.16 5.71
CA GLN A 323 -7.99 28.51 6.06
C GLN A 323 -6.86 29.54 5.88
N GLU A 324 -5.60 29.11 5.93
CA GLU A 324 -4.45 29.99 5.75
C GLU A 324 -4.24 30.34 4.27
N SER A 325 -4.23 31.64 3.98
CA SER A 325 -4.04 32.17 2.63
C SER A 325 -2.57 32.23 2.23
N ASP A 326 -1.65 32.52 3.16
CA ASP A 326 -0.23 32.61 2.87
C ASP A 326 0.36 31.20 2.64
N PRO A 327 0.87 30.87 1.44
CA PRO A 327 1.45 29.57 1.13
C PRO A 327 2.63 29.21 2.05
N ALA A 328 3.44 30.20 2.45
CA ALA A 328 4.60 29.98 3.31
C ALA A 328 4.18 29.57 4.71
N GLU A 329 3.21 30.28 5.29
CA GLU A 329 2.70 29.99 6.62
C GLU A 329 1.87 28.70 6.64
N ARG A 330 1.05 28.48 5.61
CA ARG A 330 0.31 27.22 5.42
C ARG A 330 1.24 26.01 5.44
N LEU A 331 2.38 26.06 4.75
CA LEU A 331 3.36 24.98 4.76
C LEU A 331 3.96 24.74 6.16
N ARG A 332 4.27 25.80 6.92
CA ARG A 332 4.80 25.67 8.29
C ARG A 332 3.79 25.02 9.23
N LEU A 333 2.54 25.50 9.21
CA LEU A 333 1.45 24.95 10.03
C LEU A 333 1.19 23.46 9.72
N ILE A 334 1.25 23.08 8.44
CA ILE A 334 1.14 21.67 8.02
C ILE A 334 2.31 20.86 8.57
N ALA A 335 3.55 21.34 8.44
CA ALA A 335 4.73 20.64 8.93
C ALA A 335 4.70 20.42 10.46
N ASP A 336 4.19 21.40 11.21
CA ASP A 336 4.00 21.28 12.65
C ASP A 336 2.89 20.26 12.99
N SER A 337 1.76 20.31 12.26
CA SER A 337 0.66 19.35 12.46
C SER A 337 1.08 17.91 12.13
N THR A 338 1.85 17.68 11.07
CA THR A 338 2.33 16.34 10.69
C THR A 338 3.37 15.81 11.67
N LYS A 339 4.16 16.69 12.30
CA LYS A 339 5.09 16.31 13.37
C LYS A 339 4.32 15.83 14.60
N GLY A 340 3.37 16.61 15.10
CA GLY A 340 2.52 16.25 16.24
C GLY A 340 1.71 14.97 15.99
N ALA A 341 1.11 14.84 14.80
CA ALA A 341 0.35 13.66 14.41
C ALA A 341 1.19 12.37 14.43
N LYS A 342 2.49 12.44 14.08
CA LYS A 342 3.40 11.28 14.14
C LYS A 342 3.74 10.89 15.57
N GLU A 343 3.97 11.87 16.43
CA GLU A 343 4.28 11.64 17.85
C GLU A 343 3.10 10.97 18.56
N GLU A 344 1.88 11.47 18.35
CA GLU A 344 0.65 10.88 18.86
C GLU A 344 0.35 9.50 18.25
N HIS A 345 0.56 9.35 16.94
CA HIS A 345 0.36 8.08 16.25
C HIS A 345 1.25 6.96 16.83
N ASN A 346 2.53 7.26 17.06
CA ASN A 346 3.48 6.32 17.67
C ASN A 346 3.07 5.93 19.11
N ALA A 347 2.41 6.83 19.82
CA ALA A 347 1.95 6.59 21.19
C ALA A 347 0.65 5.76 21.26
N LEU A 348 -0.27 5.90 20.28
CA LEU A 348 -1.67 5.48 20.45
C LEU A 348 -2.27 4.63 19.31
N GLY A 349 -1.83 4.78 18.05
CA GLY A 349 -2.64 4.39 16.88
C GLY A 349 -2.45 2.96 16.34
N ALA A 350 -1.21 2.46 16.26
CA ALA A 350 -0.92 1.23 15.51
C ALA A 350 -1.52 -0.04 16.14
N ARG A 351 -1.75 -0.03 17.45
CA ARG A 351 -2.28 -1.20 18.19
C ARG A 351 -3.79 -1.32 18.10
N LEU A 352 -4.52 -0.20 18.14
CA LEU A 352 -5.99 -0.21 18.18
C LEU A 352 -6.62 -0.77 16.89
N MET A 353 -6.16 -0.38 15.71
CA MET A 353 -6.72 -0.89 14.44
C MET A 353 -6.36 -2.37 14.22
N THR A 354 -5.13 -2.76 14.52
CA THR A 354 -4.66 -4.15 14.42
C THR A 354 -5.45 -5.06 15.37
N ASP A 355 -5.65 -4.61 16.61
CA ASP A 355 -6.42 -5.32 17.62
C ASP A 355 -7.90 -5.43 17.23
N TRP A 356 -8.53 -4.36 16.76
CA TRP A 356 -9.92 -4.42 16.31
C TRP A 356 -10.08 -5.29 15.05
N GLY A 357 -9.16 -5.23 14.09
CA GLY A 357 -9.19 -6.09 12.89
C GLY A 357 -9.08 -7.57 13.23
N GLU A 358 -8.22 -7.92 14.20
CA GLU A 358 -7.97 -9.31 14.61
C GLU A 358 -9.09 -9.88 15.51
N TYR A 359 -9.76 -9.04 16.31
CA TYR A 359 -10.72 -9.48 17.32
C TYR A 359 -12.19 -9.13 17.02
N ALA A 360 -12.48 -8.22 16.07
CA ALA A 360 -13.85 -7.94 15.65
C ALA A 360 -14.49 -9.20 15.07
N ALA A 361 -15.74 -9.48 15.46
CA ALA A 361 -16.49 -10.58 14.87
C ALA A 361 -16.79 -10.24 13.39
N PRO A 362 -16.28 -11.04 12.41
CA PRO A 362 -16.37 -10.68 10.99
C PRO A 362 -17.78 -10.33 10.51
N ARG A 363 -18.79 -11.08 10.98
CA ARG A 363 -20.21 -10.88 10.64
C ARG A 363 -20.77 -9.56 11.13
N THR A 364 -20.49 -9.19 12.38
CA THR A 364 -21.07 -8.00 12.98
C THR A 364 -20.49 -6.76 12.33
N PHE A 365 -19.20 -6.79 12.00
CA PHE A 365 -18.53 -5.68 11.34
C PHE A 365 -19.02 -5.50 9.89
N GLN A 366 -19.10 -6.59 9.11
CA GLN A 366 -19.68 -6.55 7.75
C GLN A 366 -21.12 -6.02 7.75
N LEU A 367 -21.95 -6.49 8.69
CA LEU A 367 -23.34 -6.02 8.80
C LEU A 367 -23.39 -4.54 9.18
N ALA A 368 -22.57 -4.10 10.14
CA ALA A 368 -22.51 -2.71 10.55
C ALA A 368 -22.06 -1.80 9.39
N ALA A 369 -21.02 -2.16 8.65
CA ALA A 369 -20.54 -1.41 7.49
C ALA A 369 -21.62 -1.29 6.40
N ARG A 370 -22.32 -2.39 6.09
CA ARG A 370 -23.44 -2.38 5.13
C ARG A 370 -24.60 -1.51 5.59
N LEU A 371 -25.01 -1.59 6.85
CA LEU A 371 -26.09 -0.76 7.40
C LEU A 371 -25.69 0.71 7.41
N TYR A 372 -24.45 1.02 7.81
CA TYR A 372 -23.91 2.37 7.81
C TYR A 372 -23.97 3.01 6.41
N SER A 373 -23.56 2.26 5.39
CA SER A 373 -23.64 2.66 3.98
C SER A 373 -25.10 2.79 3.50
N GLN A 374 -25.94 1.76 3.68
CA GLN A 374 -27.32 1.76 3.19
C GLN A 374 -28.23 2.82 3.84
N MET A 375 -27.96 3.16 5.11
CA MET A 375 -28.72 4.17 5.84
C MET A 375 -28.13 5.57 5.67
N ASN A 376 -27.11 5.75 4.81
CA ASN A 376 -26.40 7.01 4.61
C ASN A 376 -25.94 7.66 5.92
N MET A 377 -25.47 6.85 6.87
CA MET A 377 -25.16 7.32 8.22
C MET A 377 -24.01 8.33 8.27
N ALA A 378 -23.15 8.34 7.24
CA ALA A 378 -22.13 9.36 7.05
C ALA A 378 -22.68 10.79 7.07
N ASN A 379 -23.95 10.98 6.68
CA ASN A 379 -24.60 12.30 6.65
C ASN A 379 -25.08 12.78 8.03
N MET A 380 -25.03 11.91 9.05
CA MET A 380 -25.62 12.17 10.36
C MET A 380 -24.62 12.64 11.42
N HIS A 381 -23.33 12.74 11.09
CA HIS A 381 -22.30 13.18 12.02
C HIS A 381 -21.24 14.02 11.31
N ARG A 382 -20.41 14.73 12.08
CA ARG A 382 -19.25 15.44 11.50
C ARG A 382 -18.30 14.43 10.84
N PRO A 383 -17.62 14.78 9.73
CA PRO A 383 -16.72 13.86 9.05
C PRO A 383 -15.59 13.40 9.97
N ILE A 384 -15.16 12.14 9.84
CA ILE A 384 -13.99 11.64 10.58
C ILE A 384 -12.74 12.38 10.11
N HIS A 385 -12.62 12.54 8.80
CA HIS A 385 -11.60 13.29 8.07
C HIS A 385 -12.22 13.76 6.75
N ASN A 386 -11.65 14.77 6.12
CA ASN A 386 -12.16 15.29 4.86
C ASN A 386 -11.79 14.40 3.67
N LEU A 387 -10.56 13.90 3.65
CA LEU A 387 -10.02 13.10 2.55
C LEU A 387 -8.84 12.26 3.01
N VAL A 388 -8.50 11.26 2.19
CA VAL A 388 -7.26 10.48 2.35
C VAL A 388 -6.19 11.07 1.44
N ILE A 389 -5.00 11.34 1.98
CA ILE A 389 -3.82 11.72 1.20
C ILE A 389 -2.72 10.70 1.46
N SER A 390 -2.26 10.03 0.41
CA SER A 390 -1.16 9.08 0.48
C SER A 390 -0.02 9.50 -0.44
N ASN A 391 1.22 9.28 0.00
CA ASN A 391 2.42 9.63 -0.74
C ASN A 391 3.38 8.43 -0.72
N VAL A 392 3.64 7.88 -1.90
CA VAL A 392 4.46 6.70 -2.10
C VAL A 392 5.74 7.10 -2.83
N PRO A 393 6.94 6.85 -2.26
CA PRO A 393 8.18 7.02 -3.00
C PRO A 393 8.26 5.96 -4.10
N GLY A 394 8.29 6.38 -5.35
CA GLY A 394 8.56 5.50 -6.48
C GLY A 394 10.03 5.50 -6.90
N PRO A 395 10.39 4.68 -7.90
CA PRO A 395 11.76 4.51 -8.33
C PRO A 395 12.28 5.74 -9.09
N PRO A 396 13.55 6.15 -8.84
CA PRO A 396 14.18 7.30 -9.52
C PRO A 396 14.83 6.91 -10.86
N PHE A 397 14.47 5.77 -11.43
CA PHE A 397 15.06 5.20 -12.64
C PHE A 397 13.94 4.74 -13.59
N PRO A 398 14.21 4.69 -14.91
CA PRO A 398 13.20 4.33 -15.88
C PRO A 398 12.74 2.88 -15.70
N LEU A 399 11.45 2.67 -15.84
CA LEU A 399 10.80 1.36 -15.89
C LEU A 399 10.20 1.11 -17.27
N TYR A 400 10.09 -0.15 -17.65
CA TYR A 400 9.54 -0.60 -18.92
C TYR A 400 8.52 -1.70 -18.70
N PHE A 401 7.49 -1.78 -19.55
CA PHE A 401 6.50 -2.85 -19.53
C PHE A 401 6.41 -3.48 -20.91
N ALA A 402 6.97 -4.68 -21.04
CA ALA A 402 7.17 -5.40 -22.30
C ALA A 402 7.89 -4.55 -23.35
N GLY A 403 8.88 -3.77 -22.90
CA GLY A 403 9.65 -2.84 -23.73
C GLY A 403 9.08 -1.43 -23.84
N ALA A 404 7.84 -1.19 -23.42
CA ALA A 404 7.23 0.14 -23.45
C ALA A 404 7.70 0.98 -22.25
N LYS A 405 8.26 2.17 -22.45
CA LYS A 405 8.80 2.98 -21.34
C LYS A 405 7.66 3.58 -20.52
N LEU A 406 7.69 3.43 -19.20
CA LEU A 406 6.77 4.11 -18.29
C LEU A 406 7.03 5.62 -18.32
N ILE A 407 6.00 6.39 -18.70
CA ILE A 407 6.02 7.85 -18.79
C ILE A 407 5.44 8.48 -17.54
N ALA A 408 4.33 7.94 -17.03
CA ALA A 408 3.65 8.43 -15.83
C ALA A 408 2.88 7.31 -15.14
N ALA A 409 2.76 7.38 -13.82
CA ALA A 409 2.00 6.43 -13.01
C ALA A 409 1.17 7.17 -11.95
N TYR A 410 -0.14 7.17 -12.13
CA TYR A 410 -1.10 7.84 -11.24
C TYR A 410 -1.76 6.81 -10.32
N PRO A 411 -1.29 6.67 -9.06
CA PRO A 411 -1.93 5.79 -8.10
C PRO A 411 -3.27 6.36 -7.63
N MET A 412 -4.19 5.49 -7.26
CA MET A 412 -5.55 5.82 -6.85
C MET A 412 -5.97 4.91 -5.70
N GLY A 413 -6.04 5.47 -4.50
CA GLY A 413 -6.55 4.75 -3.33
C GLY A 413 -8.09 4.68 -3.32
N PRO A 414 -8.66 3.83 -2.46
CA PRO A 414 -10.11 3.75 -2.29
C PRO A 414 -10.64 5.03 -1.64
N ILE A 415 -11.89 5.35 -1.97
CA ILE A 415 -12.72 6.28 -1.19
C ILE A 415 -13.54 5.50 -0.16
N MET A 416 -13.95 6.18 0.90
CA MET A 416 -14.67 5.58 2.02
C MET A 416 -15.96 6.36 2.29
N GLU A 417 -16.92 5.73 2.95
CA GLU A 417 -18.14 6.41 3.37
C GLU A 417 -17.82 7.66 4.22
N GLY A 418 -18.41 8.80 3.88
CA GLY A 418 -18.12 10.09 4.53
C GLY A 418 -16.82 10.76 4.09
N ALA A 419 -16.02 10.14 3.22
CA ALA A 419 -14.81 10.69 2.61
C ALA A 419 -14.75 10.31 1.13
N GLY A 420 -15.51 11.04 0.31
CA GLY A 420 -15.67 10.81 -1.13
C GLY A 420 -14.48 11.24 -2.00
N MET A 421 -13.32 11.52 -1.40
CA MET A 421 -12.11 11.95 -2.10
C MET A 421 -10.88 11.24 -1.55
N ASN A 422 -10.09 10.68 -2.47
CA ASN A 422 -8.77 10.13 -2.21
C ASN A 422 -7.78 10.77 -3.17
N VAL A 423 -6.64 11.21 -2.62
CA VAL A 423 -5.51 11.69 -3.40
C VAL A 423 -4.30 10.83 -3.09
N THR A 424 -3.75 10.18 -4.12
CA THR A 424 -2.53 9.40 -3.97
C THR A 424 -1.44 9.97 -4.87
N VAL A 425 -0.25 10.09 -4.32
CA VAL A 425 0.91 10.70 -4.95
C VAL A 425 2.01 9.66 -5.09
N LEU A 426 2.64 9.60 -6.26
CA LEU A 426 3.82 8.78 -6.53
C LEU A 426 4.92 9.67 -7.10
N SER A 427 6.12 9.62 -6.53
CA SER A 427 7.29 10.21 -7.19
C SER A 427 7.92 9.21 -8.16
N TYR A 428 8.06 9.55 -9.44
CA TYR A 428 8.69 8.68 -10.44
C TYR A 428 9.63 9.48 -11.34
N GLU A 429 10.87 8.99 -11.49
CA GLU A 429 11.99 9.75 -12.09
C GLU A 429 12.05 11.18 -11.50
N ASP A 430 11.84 12.20 -12.32
CA ASP A 430 11.92 13.62 -11.97
C ASP A 430 10.56 14.27 -11.68
N ASN A 431 9.48 13.47 -11.57
CA ASN A 431 8.12 13.96 -11.46
C ASN A 431 7.42 13.47 -10.19
N ILE A 432 6.44 14.25 -9.76
CA ILE A 432 5.42 13.88 -8.78
C ILE A 432 4.11 13.70 -9.56
N ASP A 433 3.63 12.46 -9.62
CA ASP A 433 2.37 12.07 -10.24
C ASP A 433 1.27 12.01 -9.19
N VAL A 434 0.19 12.75 -9.42
CA VAL A 434 -0.95 12.87 -8.51
C VAL A 434 -2.17 12.24 -9.17
N GLY A 435 -2.70 11.17 -8.56
CA GLY A 435 -3.96 10.56 -8.95
C GLY A 435 -5.08 10.94 -7.99
N PHE A 436 -6.20 11.38 -8.56
CA PHE A 436 -7.42 11.67 -7.84
C PHE A 436 -8.43 10.54 -8.09
N MET A 437 -8.98 9.98 -7.02
CA MET A 437 -10.14 9.09 -7.06
C MET A 437 -11.24 9.72 -6.22
N VAL A 438 -12.35 10.05 -6.87
CA VAL A 438 -13.45 10.75 -6.21
C VAL A 438 -14.78 10.09 -6.52
N ASP A 439 -15.73 10.27 -5.62
CA ASP A 439 -17.13 10.02 -5.90
C ASP A 439 -17.63 11.00 -6.97
N ARG A 440 -18.32 10.47 -7.99
CA ARG A 440 -18.75 11.26 -9.15
C ARG A 440 -19.78 12.33 -8.78
N GLU A 441 -20.67 12.03 -7.85
CA GLU A 441 -21.78 12.89 -7.46
C GLU A 441 -21.31 13.97 -6.47
N LEU A 442 -20.31 13.65 -5.64
CA LEU A 442 -19.76 14.60 -4.67
C LEU A 442 -18.66 15.51 -5.24
N THR A 443 -18.00 15.10 -6.33
CA THR A 443 -16.98 15.91 -7.03
C THR A 443 -17.24 15.92 -8.54
N PRO A 444 -18.17 16.76 -9.03
CA PRO A 444 -18.64 16.69 -10.41
C PRO A 444 -17.56 16.98 -11.47
N ASP A 445 -16.60 17.87 -11.18
CA ASP A 445 -15.46 18.17 -12.06
C ASP A 445 -14.12 17.99 -11.34
N VAL A 446 -13.59 16.78 -11.43
CA VAL A 446 -12.27 16.42 -10.90
C VAL A 446 -11.11 17.10 -11.65
N TRP A 447 -11.34 17.62 -12.86
CA TRP A 447 -10.27 18.25 -13.65
C TRP A 447 -9.99 19.68 -13.22
N ASP A 448 -10.97 20.39 -12.66
CA ASP A 448 -10.73 21.67 -11.97
C ASP A 448 -9.82 21.47 -10.76
N LEU A 449 -10.04 20.39 -10.00
CA LEU A 449 -9.17 20.01 -8.88
C LEU A 449 -7.76 19.65 -9.36
N ALA A 450 -7.66 18.83 -10.40
CA ALA A 450 -6.37 18.42 -10.96
C ALA A 450 -5.59 19.60 -11.57
N GLY A 451 -6.29 20.56 -12.20
CA GLY A 451 -5.69 21.77 -12.76
C GLY A 451 -5.12 22.70 -11.67
N ALA A 452 -5.80 22.80 -10.52
CA ALA A 452 -5.35 23.64 -9.40
C ALA A 452 -4.05 23.15 -8.72
N VAL A 453 -3.59 21.94 -9.02
CA VAL A 453 -2.33 21.39 -8.47
C VAL A 453 -1.12 22.18 -8.95
N GLU A 454 -1.10 22.56 -10.23
CA GLU A 454 0.01 23.33 -10.81
C GLU A 454 0.04 24.74 -10.22
N ASP A 455 -1.12 25.40 -10.10
CA ASP A 455 -1.24 26.71 -9.45
C ASP A 455 -0.72 26.69 -8.00
N ALA A 456 -1.13 25.69 -7.20
CA ALA A 456 -0.69 25.55 -5.81
C ALA A 456 0.81 25.22 -5.68
N TYR A 457 1.35 24.46 -6.63
CA TYR A 457 2.77 24.18 -6.71
C TYR A 457 3.59 25.44 -7.03
N ASP A 458 3.17 26.20 -8.03
CA ASP A 458 3.85 27.43 -8.45
C ASP A 458 3.79 28.51 -7.38
N GLU A 459 2.66 28.63 -6.68
CA GLU A 459 2.50 29.53 -5.53
C GLU A 459 3.53 29.22 -4.43
N LEU A 460 3.67 27.94 -4.04
CA LEU A 460 4.64 27.51 -3.03
C LEU A 460 6.09 27.67 -3.51
N LEU A 461 6.35 27.39 -4.78
CA LEU A 461 7.69 27.53 -5.36
C LEU A 461 8.11 29.01 -5.41
N ALA A 462 7.19 29.91 -5.74
CA ALA A 462 7.42 31.35 -5.68
C ALA A 462 7.74 31.81 -4.25
N ALA A 463 7.02 31.29 -3.25
CA ALA A 463 7.29 31.57 -1.83
C ALA A 463 8.66 31.04 -1.38
N ALA A 464 9.09 29.87 -1.84
CA ALA A 464 10.43 29.35 -1.55
C ALA A 464 11.53 30.25 -2.15
N ARG A 465 11.33 30.71 -3.39
CA ARG A 465 12.28 31.55 -4.12
C ARG A 465 12.38 32.97 -3.56
N SER A 466 11.36 33.46 -2.86
CA SER A 466 11.39 34.76 -2.19
C SER A 466 12.15 34.72 -0.86
N ILE A 467 12.37 33.53 -0.27
CA ILE A 467 13.23 33.31 0.91
C ILE A 467 14.70 33.18 0.51
N ALA A 468 14.97 32.56 -0.64
CA ALA A 468 16.32 32.35 -1.18
C ALA A 468 17.10 33.56 -1.78
N PRO A 469 16.57 34.79 -2.02
CA PRO A 469 17.25 35.76 -2.89
C PRO A 469 18.37 36.57 -2.22
N ASN A 470 18.86 36.21 -1.03
CA ASN A 470 20.01 36.89 -0.39
C ASN A 470 21.31 36.07 -0.35
N ALA A 471 21.36 34.89 -1.00
CA ALA A 471 22.57 34.04 -1.01
C ALA A 471 23.49 34.22 -2.23
N GLN A 472 23.20 35.14 -3.15
CA GLN A 472 24.05 35.38 -4.34
C GLN A 472 24.29 36.88 -4.61
N ALA A 473 25.13 37.49 -3.78
CA ALA A 473 26.03 38.54 -4.26
C ALA A 473 27.43 37.89 -4.39
N PRO A 474 28.06 37.87 -5.58
CA PRO A 474 29.37 37.28 -5.75
C PRO A 474 30.39 38.13 -4.98
N THR A 475 30.90 37.60 -3.86
CA THR A 475 32.01 38.21 -3.15
C THR A 475 33.29 37.92 -3.93
N GLU A 476 33.98 38.99 -4.34
CA GLU A 476 35.30 38.91 -4.97
C GLU A 476 36.26 38.02 -4.16
N PRO A 477 37.09 37.18 -4.81
CA PRO A 477 38.01 36.32 -4.11
C PRO A 477 39.16 37.15 -3.52
N LYS A 478 39.21 37.23 -2.18
CA LYS A 478 40.37 37.79 -1.46
C LYS A 478 41.64 36.94 -1.67
N PRO A 479 42.84 37.54 -1.76
CA PRO A 479 44.07 36.80 -2.05
C PRO A 479 44.48 35.92 -0.86
N LYS A 480 44.88 34.67 -1.13
CA LYS A 480 45.41 33.75 -0.12
C LYS A 480 46.74 34.26 0.44
N ALA A 481 46.76 34.60 1.73
CA ALA A 481 47.99 34.85 2.47
C ALA A 481 48.74 33.53 2.76
N ALA A 482 50.04 33.54 2.50
CA ALA A 482 50.94 32.40 2.67
C ALA A 482 51.11 32.00 4.14
N THR A 483 50.81 30.74 4.47
CA THR A 483 51.12 30.13 5.77
C THR A 483 52.50 29.47 5.77
N LYS A 484 53.34 29.91 6.72
CA LYS A 484 54.70 29.42 6.99
C LYS A 484 54.69 27.94 7.42
N LYS A 485 55.68 27.18 6.92
CA LYS A 485 56.01 25.80 7.30
C LYS A 485 56.74 25.75 8.66
N THR A 486 56.41 24.75 9.48
CA THR A 486 57.18 24.33 10.68
C THR A 486 57.24 22.77 10.70
N PRO A 487 58.33 22.13 11.17
CA PRO A 487 58.78 20.85 10.61
C PRO A 487 58.27 19.57 11.28
N ALA A 488 58.32 18.49 10.50
CA ALA A 488 57.85 17.14 10.81
C ALA A 488 58.71 16.40 11.86
N LYS A 489 58.03 15.70 12.79
CA LYS A 489 58.65 14.71 13.69
C LYS A 489 58.51 13.29 13.10
N ARG A 490 59.66 12.62 13.05
CA ARG A 490 59.96 11.29 12.49
C ARG A 490 59.51 10.19 13.48
N LYS A 491 58.76 9.17 13.04
CA LYS A 491 58.54 7.92 13.79
C LYS A 491 59.36 6.78 13.18
N ALA A 492 60.01 6.02 14.05
CA ALA A 492 60.94 4.91 13.77
C ALA A 492 60.21 3.54 13.68
N PRO A 493 60.87 2.48 13.16
CA PRO A 493 60.19 1.34 12.54
C PRO A 493 59.94 0.13 13.47
N ALA A 494 59.00 -0.71 13.04
CA ALA A 494 58.56 -1.93 13.71
C ALA A 494 59.58 -3.09 13.64
N LYS A 495 59.68 -3.88 14.71
CA LYS A 495 60.38 -5.18 14.76
C LYS A 495 59.40 -6.31 15.13
N LYS A 496 59.58 -7.43 14.42
CA LYS A 496 58.90 -8.73 14.51
C LYS A 496 59.06 -9.43 15.87
N ALA A 497 58.07 -10.23 16.26
CA ALA A 497 58.27 -11.41 17.10
C ALA A 497 57.24 -12.51 16.77
N ALA A 498 57.65 -13.75 16.95
CA ALA A 498 57.06 -14.98 16.42
C ALA A 498 56.21 -15.78 17.44
N ALA A 499 55.31 -16.59 16.89
CA ALA A 499 54.84 -17.94 17.27
C ALA A 499 54.40 -18.32 18.71
N LYS A 500 53.28 -19.08 18.73
CA LYS A 500 52.84 -20.19 19.63
C LYS A 500 52.10 -19.85 20.95
N LYS A 501 50.78 -20.09 20.99
CA LYS A 501 50.09 -21.29 21.57
C LYS A 501 48.60 -21.01 21.85
N THR A 502 47.76 -21.99 21.52
CA THR A 502 46.31 -22.11 21.76
C THR A 502 45.96 -22.11 23.27
N PRO A 503 44.75 -21.65 23.64
CA PRO A 503 43.95 -22.45 24.56
C PRO A 503 42.47 -22.58 24.16
N ALA A 504 41.85 -23.62 24.70
CA ALA A 504 40.57 -24.19 24.31
C ALA A 504 39.33 -23.61 25.02
N LYS A 505 38.19 -23.72 24.33
CA LYS A 505 36.81 -24.04 24.76
C LYS A 505 36.20 -23.39 26.03
N ARG A 506 35.10 -22.66 25.82
CA ARG A 506 33.96 -22.50 26.75
C ARG A 506 32.65 -22.59 25.92
N LYS A 507 32.07 -23.79 25.79
CA LYS A 507 30.89 -24.36 26.49
C LYS A 507 29.58 -23.58 26.33
N ALA A 508 28.71 -24.17 25.50
CA ALA A 508 27.28 -23.92 25.36
C ALA A 508 26.48 -24.46 26.57
N PRO A 509 25.27 -23.94 26.83
CA PRO A 509 24.39 -24.45 27.89
C PRO A 509 23.69 -25.75 27.47
N ALA A 510 23.64 -26.70 28.41
CA ALA A 510 23.17 -28.07 28.22
C ALA A 510 21.64 -28.20 28.33
N LYS A 511 21.02 -28.89 27.35
CA LYS A 511 19.71 -29.54 27.51
C LYS A 511 19.90 -30.85 28.29
N LYS A 512 19.22 -30.97 29.43
CA LYS A 512 19.09 -32.23 30.19
C LYS A 512 18.12 -33.16 29.47
N ALA A 513 18.59 -34.36 29.14
CA ALA A 513 17.73 -35.51 28.83
C ALA A 513 17.28 -36.17 30.14
N ALA A 514 15.98 -36.38 30.28
CA ALA A 514 15.38 -37.21 31.33
C ALA A 514 14.93 -38.55 30.74
N ALA A 515 15.12 -39.58 31.55
CA ALA A 515 15.10 -41.00 31.22
C ALA A 515 13.75 -41.55 30.71
N LYS A 516 13.86 -42.53 29.80
CA LYS A 516 12.82 -43.53 29.51
C LYS A 516 12.61 -44.44 30.74
N LYS A 517 11.36 -44.59 31.16
CA LYS A 517 10.87 -45.76 31.91
C LYS A 517 10.05 -46.64 30.95
N ALA A 518 10.40 -47.91 30.91
CA ALA A 518 9.61 -48.98 30.28
C ALA A 518 8.40 -49.35 31.15
N PRO A 519 7.44 -50.11 30.59
CA PRO A 519 6.79 -51.17 31.32
C PRO A 519 7.22 -52.55 30.77
N ALA A 520 7.36 -53.49 31.71
CA ALA A 520 7.37 -54.93 31.49
C ALA A 520 6.16 -55.35 30.64
N GLY A 521 6.16 -56.38 29.79
CA GLY A 521 6.90 -57.63 29.80
C GLY A 521 5.87 -58.75 29.75
N THR A 522 5.66 -59.37 28.59
CA THR A 522 5.14 -60.75 28.53
C THR A 522 5.67 -61.46 27.29
N ARG A 523 6.30 -62.60 27.58
CA ARG A 523 6.99 -63.57 26.74
C ARG A 523 5.93 -64.48 26.08
N VAL A 524 6.14 -64.98 24.86
CA VAL A 524 5.86 -66.39 24.43
C VAL A 524 6.41 -66.62 22.99
N THR A 525 7.52 -67.37 22.96
CA THR A 525 8.02 -68.44 22.06
C THR A 525 7.88 -68.45 20.52
N GLU A 526 9.01 -68.85 19.92
CA GLU A 526 9.27 -69.36 18.57
C GLU A 526 8.40 -70.54 18.09
N ARG A 527 8.24 -70.63 16.76
CA ARG A 527 8.36 -71.79 15.83
C ARG A 527 7.77 -71.32 14.48
N GLY A 528 8.47 -71.26 13.35
CA GLY A 528 9.17 -72.34 12.65
C GLY A 528 8.22 -72.96 11.62
N ALA A 529 8.39 -72.67 10.31
CA ALA A 529 8.16 -73.58 9.16
C ALA A 529 8.02 -72.85 7.78
N THR A 530 9.07 -72.99 6.98
CA THR A 530 9.12 -73.37 5.56
C THR A 530 7.84 -73.46 4.67
N VAL A 531 7.97 -72.82 3.49
CA VAL A 531 7.81 -73.37 2.11
C VAL A 531 6.39 -73.73 1.59
N ARG A 532 5.89 -72.98 0.59
CA ARG A 532 5.64 -73.47 -0.80
C ARG A 532 4.99 -72.41 -1.72
N THR A 533 5.68 -72.19 -2.83
CA THR A 533 5.25 -71.89 -4.21
C THR A 533 3.76 -72.05 -4.57
N ALA A 534 3.21 -71.08 -5.30
CA ALA A 534 2.35 -71.34 -6.46
C ALA A 534 2.37 -70.18 -7.47
N ARG A 535 2.78 -70.51 -8.70
CA ARG A 535 2.68 -69.76 -9.95
C ARG A 535 1.22 -69.37 -10.28
N LYS A 536 1.05 -68.20 -10.91
CA LYS A 536 0.27 -68.10 -12.16
C LYS A 536 0.77 -66.92 -13.01
N LYS A 537 1.19 -67.25 -14.23
CA LYS A 537 1.57 -66.34 -15.33
C LYS A 537 0.30 -65.95 -16.15
N PRO A 538 0.39 -64.94 -17.03
CA PRO A 538 -0.72 -64.24 -17.67
C PRO A 538 -1.08 -64.81 -19.06
N ALA A 539 -2.24 -64.39 -19.59
CA ALA A 539 -2.65 -64.46 -21.00
C ALA A 539 -3.52 -63.20 -21.26
N SER A 540 -3.08 -62.20 -22.02
CA SER A 540 -3.05 -62.07 -23.49
C SER A 540 -4.46 -62.04 -24.12
N GLY A 541 -4.82 -60.92 -24.76
CA GLY A 541 -5.99 -60.82 -25.64
C GLY A 541 -6.36 -59.37 -25.97
N THR A 542 -5.93 -58.92 -27.16
CA THR A 542 -6.10 -57.60 -27.82
C THR A 542 -7.52 -57.41 -28.45
N PRO A 543 -7.82 -56.24 -29.07
CA PRO A 543 -9.16 -55.61 -29.11
C PRO A 543 -9.90 -55.69 -30.45
N SER A 544 -11.19 -55.33 -30.42
CA SER A 544 -12.08 -54.83 -31.50
C SER A 544 -13.48 -54.75 -30.87
N THR A 545 -14.24 -53.65 -30.83
CA THR A 545 -14.67 -52.68 -31.85
C THR A 545 -15.15 -51.40 -31.18
#